data_AF-A0AAW0JWG8-F1
#
_entry.id   AF-A0AAW0JWG8-F1
#
_cell.length_a   1.000
_cell.length_b   1.000
_cell.length_c   1.000
_cell.angle_alpha   90.00
_cell.angle_beta   90.00
_cell.angle_gamma   90.00
#
_symmetry.space_group_name_H-M   'P 1'
#
loop_
_entity.id
_entity.type
_entity.pdbx_description
1 polymer ?
#
loop_
_entity_poly.entity_id
_entity_poly.type
_entity_poly.pdbx_seq_one_letter_code
_entity_poly.pdbx_strand_id
1 'polypeptide(L)'
;MKWRASILVVFLLSFADSKVLHRNEFGIDEKITCQNLFCFSASTLDSSQCSTEKNLLSLATITFSQLVPEATMEEVSKMTSDVLTAIKKPSSDEQHGGCLENQMSVFLDEICHEKELSDKYGFADCCSQSGDKRHQCLLARKKTASATVLPFNFPEAAESCKAYKENREMFMNRVIYEVSRRYSFMYAPAILSLAAQYDKAVPVCCKAENPEECFQTKVVTLCSSVNLDGV
;
A
#
# COMPACT_ATOMS: atom_id res chain seq x y z
N MET A 1 -26.09 -49.09 33.68
CA MET A 1 -26.15 -48.48 32.33
C MET A 1 -27.02 -47.22 32.39
N LYS A 2 -26.43 -46.01 32.48
CA LYS A 2 -27.14 -44.71 32.26
C LYS A 2 -26.21 -43.47 32.40
N TRP A 3 -24.97 -43.53 31.90
CA TRP A 3 -24.07 -42.36 31.92
C TRP A 3 -23.26 -42.17 30.64
N ARG A 4 -23.85 -42.58 29.50
CA ARG A 4 -23.30 -42.31 28.16
C ARG A 4 -24.25 -41.52 27.25
N ALA A 5 -25.44 -41.16 27.74
CA ALA A 5 -26.42 -40.41 26.95
C ALA A 5 -26.30 -38.88 27.08
N SER A 6 -25.58 -38.36 28.08
CA SER A 6 -25.52 -36.90 28.31
C SER A 6 -24.36 -36.20 27.60
N ILE A 7 -23.37 -36.93 27.07
CA ILE A 7 -22.24 -36.32 26.33
C ILE A 7 -22.61 -36.06 24.86
N LEU A 8 -23.59 -36.78 24.32
CA LEU A 8 -24.04 -36.62 22.92
C LEU A 8 -24.94 -35.40 22.70
N VAL A 9 -25.55 -34.84 23.75
CA VAL A 9 -26.45 -33.68 23.62
C VAL A 9 -25.68 -32.34 23.62
N VAL A 10 -24.47 -32.29 24.20
CA VAL A 10 -23.63 -31.08 24.15
C VAL A 10 -22.92 -30.96 22.79
N PHE A 11 -22.61 -32.08 22.13
CA PHE A 11 -22.00 -32.05 20.79
C PHE A 11 -22.98 -31.76 19.64
N LEU A 12 -24.30 -31.85 19.88
CA LEU A 12 -25.33 -31.58 18.86
C LEU A 12 -25.85 -30.14 18.86
N LEU A 13 -25.38 -29.26 19.77
CA LEU A 13 -25.73 -27.84 19.79
C LEU A 13 -24.60 -26.91 19.30
N SER A 14 -23.54 -27.46 18.70
CA SER A 14 -22.44 -26.66 18.11
C SER A 14 -22.34 -26.74 16.58
N PHE A 15 -23.33 -27.31 15.91
CA PHE A 15 -23.45 -27.24 14.44
C PHE A 15 -24.85 -26.81 14.03
N ALA A 16 -25.28 -25.66 14.53
CA ALA A 16 -26.20 -24.84 13.77
C ALA A 16 -25.33 -23.96 12.86
N ASP A 17 -24.98 -24.49 11.69
CA ASP A 17 -24.54 -23.64 10.58
C ASP A 17 -25.65 -22.60 10.36
N SER A 18 -25.35 -21.35 10.69
CA SER A 18 -26.20 -20.23 10.34
C SER A 18 -26.15 -20.10 8.82
N LYS A 19 -27.00 -20.83 8.12
CA LYS A 19 -27.37 -20.54 6.74
C LYS A 19 -28.17 -19.24 6.76
N VAL A 20 -27.47 -18.12 6.90
CA VAL A 20 -28.02 -16.82 6.55
C VAL A 20 -28.20 -16.85 5.04
N LEU A 21 -29.42 -17.16 4.60
CA LEU A 21 -29.92 -16.85 3.28
C LEU A 21 -29.86 -15.33 3.12
N HIS A 22 -28.77 -14.81 2.58
CA HIS A 22 -28.78 -13.48 1.98
C HIS A 22 -29.67 -13.56 0.73
N ARG A 23 -30.87 -13.04 0.87
CA ARG A 23 -31.76 -12.73 -0.24
C ARG A 23 -31.11 -11.58 -1.00
N ASN A 24 -30.50 -11.88 -2.15
CA ASN A 24 -30.06 -10.87 -3.10
C ASN A 24 -31.30 -10.14 -3.63
N GLU A 25 -31.45 -8.88 -3.24
CA GLU A 25 -32.37 -7.94 -3.87
C GLU A 25 -31.53 -6.81 -4.44
N PHE A 26 -30.88 -7.13 -5.56
CA PHE A 26 -30.47 -6.28 -6.70
C PHE A 26 -29.45 -7.11 -7.48
N GLY A 27 -29.95 -7.83 -8.49
CA GLY A 27 -29.11 -8.55 -9.42
C GLY A 27 -28.41 -7.59 -10.37
N ILE A 28 -27.09 -7.55 -10.31
CA ILE A 28 -26.21 -7.41 -11.48
C ILE A 28 -25.05 -8.38 -11.26
N ASP A 29 -25.01 -9.41 -12.10
CA ASP A 29 -23.88 -10.31 -12.28
C ASP A 29 -22.73 -9.53 -12.94
N GLU A 30 -21.69 -9.20 -12.17
CA GLU A 30 -20.34 -9.17 -12.73
C GLU A 30 -19.37 -9.69 -11.67
N LYS A 31 -18.65 -10.75 -12.03
CA LYS A 31 -17.68 -11.44 -11.19
C LYS A 31 -16.67 -10.44 -10.63
N ILE A 32 -16.86 -10.06 -9.37
CA ILE A 32 -15.86 -9.37 -8.56
C ILE A 32 -14.65 -10.30 -8.44
N THR A 33 -13.71 -10.13 -9.36
CA THR A 33 -12.40 -10.73 -9.26
C THR A 33 -11.58 -9.80 -8.37
N CYS A 34 -11.79 -9.89 -7.05
CA CYS A 34 -10.96 -9.22 -6.04
C CYS A 34 -9.56 -9.86 -6.00
N GLN A 35 -8.77 -9.67 -7.05
CA GLN A 35 -7.38 -10.12 -7.14
C GLN A 35 -6.39 -8.93 -7.19
N ASN A 36 -6.82 -7.69 -6.90
CA ASN A 36 -5.95 -6.52 -6.98
C ASN A 36 -5.92 -5.69 -5.69
N LEU A 37 -4.71 -5.64 -5.10
CA LEU A 37 -4.03 -4.71 -4.18
C LEU A 37 -4.76 -3.91 -3.08
N PHE A 38 -6.08 -3.66 -3.14
CA PHE A 38 -6.75 -2.72 -2.23
C PHE A 38 -8.02 -3.24 -1.53
N CYS A 39 -8.46 -4.48 -1.77
CA CYS A 39 -9.74 -4.99 -1.23
C CYS A 39 -9.66 -5.74 0.11
N PHE A 40 -8.56 -5.69 0.88
CA PHE A 40 -8.52 -6.46 2.15
C PHE A 40 -9.38 -5.84 3.27
N SER A 41 -9.84 -4.59 3.12
CA SER A 41 -10.70 -3.92 4.11
C SER A 41 -12.19 -3.91 3.77
N ALA A 42 -12.60 -4.28 2.56
CA ALA A 42 -13.96 -4.04 2.08
C ALA A 42 -15.03 -4.94 2.73
N SER A 43 -14.66 -6.11 3.26
CA SER A 43 -15.66 -7.08 3.71
C SER A 43 -16.13 -6.91 5.16
N THR A 44 -15.54 -6.00 5.95
CA THR A 44 -15.91 -5.84 7.38
C THR A 44 -15.86 -4.42 7.95
N LEU A 45 -15.68 -3.36 7.15
CA LEU A 45 -15.43 -2.03 7.72
C LEU A 45 -16.58 -1.04 7.52
N ASP A 46 -17.12 -0.65 8.66
CA ASP A 46 -17.97 0.51 8.89
C ASP A 46 -17.36 1.78 8.24
N SER A 47 -18.21 2.72 7.83
CA SER A 47 -17.84 3.92 7.04
C SER A 47 -16.84 4.88 7.72
N SER A 48 -16.48 4.61 8.98
CA SER A 48 -15.59 5.41 9.82
C SER A 48 -14.08 5.20 9.59
N GLN A 49 -13.67 4.25 8.75
CA GLN A 49 -12.25 4.00 8.40
C GLN A 49 -11.96 4.20 6.91
N CYS A 50 -12.23 5.39 6.39
CA CYS A 50 -11.39 5.87 5.30
C CYS A 50 -9.95 6.00 5.84
N SER A 51 -8.98 5.50 5.09
CA SER A 51 -7.56 5.50 5.45
C SER A 51 -7.14 6.87 6.01
N THR A 52 -6.45 6.91 7.17
CA THR A 52 -5.99 8.18 7.75
C THR A 52 -5.15 8.96 6.73
N GLU A 53 -5.10 10.29 6.82
CA GLU A 53 -4.34 11.13 5.88
C GLU A 53 -2.88 10.68 5.70
N LYS A 54 -2.23 10.24 6.79
CA LYS A 54 -0.87 9.69 6.73
C LYS A 54 -0.80 8.37 5.97
N ASN A 55 -1.79 7.51 6.13
CA ASN A 55 -1.88 6.27 5.38
C ASN A 55 -2.18 6.55 3.89
N LEU A 56 -2.98 7.56 3.55
CA LEU A 56 -3.21 7.99 2.16
C LEU A 56 -1.92 8.51 1.50
N LEU A 57 -1.14 9.35 2.20
CA LEU A 57 0.16 9.82 1.74
C LEU A 57 1.10 8.65 1.41
N SER A 58 1.21 7.67 2.32
CA SER A 58 2.07 6.51 2.10
C SER A 58 1.56 5.61 0.97
N LEU A 59 0.25 5.39 0.86
CA LEU A 59 -0.33 4.62 -0.25
C LEU A 59 -0.13 5.31 -1.61
N ALA A 60 -0.23 6.63 -1.65
CA ALA A 60 0.05 7.42 -2.83
C ALA A 60 1.51 7.31 -3.25
N THR A 61 2.42 7.49 -2.29
CA THR A 61 3.87 7.33 -2.50
C THR A 61 4.17 5.93 -3.05
N ILE A 62 3.63 4.87 -2.44
CA ILE A 62 3.79 3.49 -2.93
C ILE A 62 3.28 3.38 -4.37
N THR A 63 2.05 3.82 -4.63
CA THR A 63 1.40 3.65 -5.93
C THR A 63 2.19 4.32 -7.05
N PHE A 64 2.56 5.59 -6.88
CA PHE A 64 3.30 6.32 -7.91
C PHE A 64 4.72 5.79 -8.09
N SER A 65 5.43 5.47 -7.00
CA SER A 65 6.76 4.86 -7.07
C SER A 65 6.75 3.49 -7.76
N GLN A 66 5.69 2.69 -7.59
CA GLN A 66 5.59 1.39 -8.27
C GLN A 66 5.20 1.51 -9.75
N LEU A 67 4.36 2.49 -10.12
CA LEU A 67 3.93 2.70 -11.50
C LEU A 67 4.99 3.39 -12.37
N VAL A 68 5.74 4.32 -11.77
CA VAL A 68 6.78 5.10 -12.44
C VAL A 68 8.07 5.01 -11.62
N PRO A 69 8.74 3.85 -11.58
CA PRO A 69 9.93 3.64 -10.75
C PRO A 69 11.09 4.56 -11.13
N GLU A 70 11.10 5.13 -12.33
CA GLU A 70 12.08 6.11 -12.80
C GLU A 70 11.83 7.56 -12.31
N ALA A 71 10.67 7.85 -11.70
CA ALA A 71 10.35 9.17 -11.14
C ALA A 71 11.29 9.53 -9.98
N THR A 72 11.59 10.83 -9.80
CA THR A 72 12.34 11.32 -8.64
C THR A 72 11.45 11.43 -7.40
N MET A 73 12.06 11.59 -6.23
CA MET A 73 11.32 11.77 -4.97
C MET A 73 10.48 13.04 -5.01
N GLU A 74 10.99 14.11 -5.62
CA GLU A 74 10.31 15.39 -5.77
C GLU A 74 9.07 15.24 -6.67
N GLU A 75 9.18 14.50 -7.77
CA GLU A 75 8.06 14.25 -8.69
C GLU A 75 6.99 13.37 -8.05
N VAL A 76 7.39 12.32 -7.32
CA VAL A 76 6.46 11.48 -6.55
C VAL A 76 5.79 12.29 -5.45
N SER A 77 6.52 13.16 -4.76
CA SER A 77 5.97 14.05 -3.75
C SER A 77 4.96 15.04 -4.34
N LYS A 78 5.22 15.55 -5.55
CA LYS A 78 4.29 16.41 -6.29
C LYS A 78 2.99 15.67 -6.59
N MET A 79 3.05 14.53 -7.29
CA MET A 79 1.87 13.70 -7.61
C MET A 79 1.08 13.30 -6.35
N THR A 80 1.79 12.99 -5.27
CA THR A 80 1.19 12.64 -3.97
C THR A 80 0.45 13.83 -3.34
N SER A 81 1.02 15.03 -3.41
CA SER A 81 0.35 16.25 -2.94
C SER A 81 -0.90 16.54 -3.76
N ASP A 82 -0.81 16.40 -5.07
CA ASP A 82 -1.90 16.71 -5.99
C ASP A 82 -3.09 15.75 -5.77
N VAL A 83 -2.82 14.45 -5.63
CA VAL A 83 -3.89 13.45 -5.41
C VAL A 83 -4.55 13.63 -4.05
N LEU A 84 -3.78 13.97 -3.01
CA LEU A 84 -4.34 14.27 -1.68
C LEU A 84 -5.22 15.52 -1.72
N THR A 85 -4.83 16.53 -2.51
CA THR A 85 -5.62 17.74 -2.71
C THR A 85 -6.92 17.41 -3.45
N ALA A 86 -6.85 16.58 -4.49
CA ALA A 86 -8.02 16.13 -5.24
C ALA A 86 -8.99 15.31 -4.37
N ILE A 87 -8.49 14.38 -3.55
CA ILE A 87 -9.30 13.56 -2.63
C ILE A 87 -9.98 14.42 -1.55
N LYS A 88 -9.30 15.46 -1.05
CA LYS A 88 -9.85 16.36 -0.01
C LYS A 88 -10.85 17.36 -0.55
N LYS A 89 -10.93 17.55 -1.87
CA LYS A 89 -11.86 18.50 -2.48
C LYS A 89 -13.29 17.97 -2.28
N PRO A 90 -14.18 18.71 -1.60
CA PRO A 90 -15.56 18.27 -1.42
C PRO A 90 -16.25 18.16 -2.77
N SER A 91 -16.77 16.98 -3.11
CA SER A 91 -17.67 16.81 -4.26
C SER A 91 -18.99 17.52 -3.97
N SER A 92 -19.56 18.17 -4.98
CA SER A 92 -20.87 18.84 -4.87
C SER A 92 -22.04 17.86 -4.67
N ASP A 93 -21.79 16.56 -4.83
CA ASP A 93 -22.75 15.49 -4.56
C ASP A 93 -22.36 14.77 -3.27
N GLU A 94 -23.30 14.71 -2.31
CA GLU A 94 -23.22 13.95 -1.04
C GLU A 94 -23.24 12.43 -1.27
N GLN A 95 -22.58 11.93 -2.33
CA GLN A 95 -22.47 10.51 -2.59
C GLN A 95 -21.26 9.95 -1.86
N HIS A 96 -21.54 9.31 -0.73
CA HIS A 96 -20.62 8.44 0.00
C HIS A 96 -20.30 7.20 -0.86
N GLY A 97 -19.60 7.39 -1.98
CA GLY A 97 -18.99 6.28 -2.70
C GLY A 97 -17.92 5.65 -1.80
N GLY A 98 -17.90 4.32 -1.75
CA GLY A 98 -17.03 3.57 -0.84
C GLY A 98 -15.59 4.08 -0.85
N CYS A 99 -14.93 4.09 0.32
CA CYS A 99 -13.65 4.75 0.60
C CYS A 99 -12.49 4.47 -0.40
N LEU A 100 -12.61 3.49 -1.31
CA LEU A 100 -11.55 3.10 -2.25
C LEU A 100 -11.97 3.09 -3.73
N GLU A 101 -13.21 2.73 -4.07
CA GLU A 101 -13.66 2.68 -5.48
C GLU A 101 -13.62 4.05 -6.14
N ASN A 102 -13.87 5.12 -5.38
CA ASN A 102 -13.74 6.49 -5.88
C ASN A 102 -12.33 7.08 -5.76
N GLN A 103 -11.44 6.49 -4.96
CA GLN A 103 -10.09 7.02 -4.82
C GLN A 103 -9.17 6.53 -5.92
N MET A 104 -9.32 5.27 -6.37
CA MET A 104 -8.48 4.71 -7.43
C MET A 104 -8.62 5.49 -8.75
N SER A 105 -9.82 5.89 -9.14
CA SER A 105 -10.04 6.74 -10.31
C SER A 105 -9.31 8.08 -10.15
N VAL A 106 -9.40 8.72 -8.98
CA VAL A 106 -8.66 9.97 -8.68
C VAL A 106 -7.15 9.77 -8.78
N PHE A 107 -6.60 8.65 -8.29
CA PHE A 107 -5.18 8.30 -8.46
C PHE A 107 -4.78 8.19 -9.94
N LEU A 108 -5.60 7.50 -10.74
CA LEU A 108 -5.35 7.27 -12.16
C LEU A 108 -5.60 8.52 -13.03
N ASP A 109 -6.43 9.44 -12.57
CA ASP A 109 -6.61 10.75 -13.19
C ASP A 109 -5.42 11.65 -12.87
N GLU A 110 -5.01 11.71 -11.60
CA GLU A 110 -3.95 12.60 -11.15
C GLU A 110 -2.57 12.24 -11.72
N ILE A 111 -2.24 10.96 -11.84
CA ILE A 111 -0.98 10.53 -12.48
C ILE A 111 -0.87 11.03 -13.93
N CYS A 112 -2.01 11.25 -14.58
CA CYS A 112 -2.12 11.69 -15.97
C CYS A 112 -2.39 13.19 -16.13
N HIS A 113 -2.56 13.92 -15.01
CA HIS A 113 -2.78 15.36 -15.02
C HIS A 113 -1.51 16.10 -15.45
N GLU A 114 -0.35 15.62 -14.98
CA GLU A 114 0.96 16.18 -15.28
C GLU A 114 1.53 15.63 -16.59
N LYS A 115 1.15 16.27 -17.71
CA LYS A 115 1.58 15.85 -19.06
C LYS A 115 3.10 15.75 -19.19
N GLU A 116 3.84 16.67 -18.58
CA GLU A 116 5.30 16.68 -18.59
C GLU A 116 5.89 15.38 -18.02
N LEU A 117 5.30 14.82 -16.97
CA LEU A 117 5.72 13.53 -16.40
C LEU A 117 5.34 12.37 -17.33
N SER A 118 4.13 12.41 -17.89
CA SER A 118 3.66 11.39 -18.82
C SER A 118 4.50 11.32 -20.10
N ASP A 119 4.97 12.47 -20.58
CA ASP A 119 5.85 12.56 -21.75
C ASP A 119 7.27 12.14 -21.38
N LYS A 120 7.82 12.66 -20.27
CA LYS A 120 9.17 12.35 -19.77
C LYS A 120 9.38 10.85 -19.56
N TYR A 121 8.41 10.17 -18.98
CA TYR A 121 8.50 8.75 -18.66
C TYR A 121 7.82 7.85 -19.72
N GLY A 122 7.22 8.44 -20.77
CA GLY A 122 6.65 7.71 -21.89
C GLY A 122 5.40 6.91 -21.54
N PHE A 123 4.50 7.47 -20.75
CA PHE A 123 3.18 6.90 -20.43
C PHE A 123 1.99 7.75 -20.91
N ALA A 124 2.23 8.78 -21.73
CA ALA A 124 1.19 9.59 -22.35
C ALA A 124 0.13 8.75 -23.09
N ASP A 125 0.53 7.67 -23.77
CA ASP A 125 -0.40 6.75 -24.44
C ASP A 125 -1.37 6.08 -23.46
N CYS A 126 -0.92 5.74 -22.24
CA CYS A 126 -1.81 5.23 -21.20
C CYS A 126 -2.81 6.32 -20.75
N CYS A 127 -2.34 7.56 -20.62
CA CYS A 127 -3.18 8.69 -20.24
C CYS A 127 -4.22 9.10 -21.29
N SER A 128 -4.00 8.73 -22.57
CA SER A 128 -5.02 8.89 -23.62
C SER A 128 -6.23 7.94 -23.46
N GLN A 129 -6.08 6.88 -22.66
CA GLN A 129 -7.14 5.92 -22.36
C GLN A 129 -7.98 6.37 -21.15
N SER A 130 -9.10 5.70 -20.90
CA SER A 130 -10.00 5.97 -19.77
C SER A 130 -10.36 4.70 -18.98
N GLY A 131 -10.78 4.87 -17.73
CA GLY A 131 -11.24 3.80 -16.85
C GLY A 131 -10.26 2.63 -16.75
N ASP A 132 -10.78 1.41 -16.87
CA ASP A 132 -9.99 0.18 -16.73
C ASP A 132 -8.88 0.05 -17.77
N LYS A 133 -9.06 0.59 -18.98
CA LYS A 133 -8.02 0.55 -20.02
C LYS A 133 -6.78 1.33 -19.59
N ARG A 134 -6.98 2.53 -19.05
CA ARG A 134 -5.89 3.34 -18.46
C ARG A 134 -5.22 2.59 -17.31
N HIS A 135 -6.02 2.03 -16.41
CA HIS A 135 -5.51 1.28 -15.26
C HIS A 135 -4.63 0.10 -15.70
N GLN A 136 -5.12 -0.74 -16.61
CA GLN A 136 -4.38 -1.88 -17.14
C GLN A 136 -3.10 -1.45 -17.88
N CYS A 137 -3.17 -0.37 -18.66
CA CYS A 137 -1.99 0.19 -19.34
C CYS A 137 -0.92 0.63 -18.34
N LEU A 138 -1.30 1.38 -17.30
CA LEU A 138 -0.38 1.81 -16.25
C LEU A 138 0.18 0.63 -15.44
N LEU A 139 -0.63 -0.38 -15.12
CA LEU A 139 -0.17 -1.59 -14.45
C LEU A 139 0.85 -2.37 -15.29
N ALA A 140 0.66 -2.45 -16.61
CA ALA A 140 1.60 -3.09 -17.52
C ALA A 140 2.97 -2.40 -17.56
N ARG A 141 3.08 -1.18 -17.03
CA ARG A 141 4.36 -0.47 -16.89
C ARG A 141 5.15 -0.85 -15.65
N LYS A 142 4.53 -1.50 -14.66
CA LYS A 142 5.26 -1.99 -13.49
C LYS A 142 6.36 -2.93 -13.99
N LYS A 143 7.61 -2.55 -13.76
CA LYS A 143 8.78 -3.38 -14.08
C LYS A 143 9.28 -4.00 -12.79
N THR A 144 9.63 -5.28 -12.83
CA THR A 144 10.56 -5.86 -11.85
C THR A 144 11.83 -5.02 -11.93
N ALA A 145 12.41 -4.63 -10.78
CA ALA A 145 13.57 -3.75 -10.67
C ALA A 145 14.43 -3.82 -11.93
N SER A 146 14.40 -2.77 -12.75
CA SER A 146 15.27 -2.70 -13.91
C SER A 146 16.70 -2.92 -13.43
N ALA A 147 17.56 -3.53 -14.24
CA ALA A 147 19.00 -3.57 -13.99
C ALA A 147 19.61 -2.17 -13.73
N THR A 148 18.87 -1.09 -14.05
CA THR A 148 19.20 0.31 -13.77
C THR A 148 18.95 0.74 -12.31
N VAL A 149 18.07 0.06 -11.55
CA VAL A 149 17.77 0.40 -10.16
C VAL A 149 18.57 -0.53 -9.25
N LEU A 150 19.61 0.01 -8.60
CA LEU A 150 20.44 -0.74 -7.66
C LEU A 150 19.59 -1.36 -6.53
N PRO A 151 20.01 -2.50 -5.96
CA PRO A 151 19.35 -3.11 -4.81
C PRO A 151 19.08 -2.10 -3.70
N PHE A 152 17.95 -2.25 -3.00
CA PHE A 152 17.64 -1.35 -1.89
C PHE A 152 18.63 -1.63 -0.77
N ASN A 153 19.41 -0.62 -0.42
CA ASN A 153 20.19 -0.63 0.80
C ASN A 153 19.55 0.37 1.75
N PHE A 154 19.31 -0.08 2.99
CA PHE A 154 18.95 0.83 4.05
C PHE A 154 20.10 1.85 4.27
N PRO A 155 19.80 3.11 4.59
CA PRO A 155 20.84 4.10 4.85
C PRO A 155 21.73 3.68 6.02
N GLU A 156 23.01 4.09 5.97
CA GLU A 156 23.98 3.82 7.05
C GLU A 156 23.47 4.30 8.42
N ALA A 157 23.97 3.71 9.52
CA ALA A 157 23.45 4.00 10.85
C ALA A 157 23.52 5.50 11.18
N ALA A 158 24.65 6.15 10.85
CA ALA A 158 24.85 7.57 11.07
C ALA A 158 23.86 8.44 10.27
N GLU A 159 23.65 8.13 8.98
CA GLU A 159 22.67 8.84 8.12
C GLU A 159 21.25 8.63 8.66
N SER A 160 20.88 7.37 8.96
CA SER A 160 19.58 7.02 9.50
C SER A 160 19.27 7.78 10.79
N CYS A 161 20.20 7.81 11.74
CA CYS A 161 20.00 8.51 13.00
C CYS A 161 19.91 10.04 12.84
N LYS A 162 20.73 10.62 11.96
CA LYS A 162 20.70 12.05 11.68
C LYS A 162 19.38 12.44 11.01
N ALA A 163 19.04 11.80 9.90
CA ALA A 163 17.85 12.11 9.11
C ALA A 163 16.55 11.88 9.91
N TYR A 164 16.49 10.81 10.71
CA TYR A 164 15.34 10.54 11.56
C TYR A 164 15.14 11.62 12.64
N LYS A 165 16.24 12.14 13.22
CA LYS A 165 16.19 13.23 14.20
C LYS A 165 15.80 14.57 13.55
N GLU A 166 16.27 14.85 12.33
CA GLU A 166 15.97 16.07 11.60
C GLU A 166 14.50 16.11 11.16
N ASN A 167 14.03 15.05 10.49
CA ASN A 167 12.65 14.93 10.07
C ASN A 167 12.23 13.46 9.87
N ARG A 168 11.65 12.88 10.92
CA ARG A 168 11.12 11.51 10.90
C ARG A 168 10.16 11.25 9.75
N GLU A 169 9.20 12.13 9.49
CA GLU A 169 8.16 11.89 8.49
C GLU A 169 8.73 11.87 7.08
N MET A 170 9.60 12.82 6.76
CA MET A 170 10.30 12.88 5.47
C MET A 170 11.24 11.68 5.29
N PHE A 171 11.99 11.32 6.33
CA PHE A 171 12.88 10.16 6.32
C PHE A 171 12.12 8.86 6.06
N MET A 172 11.02 8.62 6.79
CA MET A 172 10.22 7.41 6.59
C MET A 172 9.53 7.40 5.22
N ASN A 173 9.08 8.55 4.72
CA ASN A 173 8.53 8.62 3.36
C ASN A 173 9.58 8.31 2.29
N ARG A 174 10.83 8.74 2.48
CA ARG A 174 11.96 8.37 1.60
C ARG A 174 12.21 6.86 1.62
N VAL A 175 12.17 6.21 2.78
CA VAL A 175 12.28 4.75 2.88
C VAL A 175 11.17 4.05 2.09
N ILE A 176 9.92 4.50 2.23
CA ILE A 176 8.78 3.95 1.48
C ILE A 176 8.97 4.13 -0.03
N TYR A 177 9.37 5.32 -0.47
CA TYR A 177 9.67 5.63 -1.87
C TYR A 177 10.76 4.71 -2.45
N GLU A 178 11.90 4.57 -1.76
CA GLU A 178 13.04 3.79 -2.25
C GLU A 178 12.70 2.29 -2.31
N VAL A 179 11.96 1.76 -1.34
CA VAL A 179 11.49 0.36 -1.37
C VAL A 179 10.48 0.17 -2.50
N SER A 180 9.49 1.06 -2.62
CA SER A 180 8.40 0.92 -3.59
C SER A 180 8.87 0.92 -5.04
N ARG A 181 9.81 1.81 -5.39
CA ARG A 181 10.34 1.90 -6.76
C ARG A 181 11.24 0.73 -7.16
N ARG A 182 11.76 -0.02 -6.19
CA ARG A 182 12.57 -1.23 -6.41
C ARG A 182 11.72 -2.47 -6.46
N TYR A 183 10.66 -2.50 -5.65
CA TYR A 183 9.75 -3.64 -5.56
C TYR A 183 8.35 -3.25 -6.07
N SER A 184 8.26 -2.96 -7.37
CA SER A 184 7.03 -2.50 -8.06
C SER A 184 5.80 -3.42 -7.90
N PHE A 185 6.06 -4.70 -7.61
CA PHE A 185 5.04 -5.74 -7.40
C PHE A 185 4.85 -6.13 -5.93
N MET A 186 5.60 -5.53 -5.01
CA MET A 186 5.44 -5.83 -3.59
C MET A 186 4.09 -5.30 -3.11
N TYR A 187 3.44 -6.13 -2.28
CA TYR A 187 2.16 -5.81 -1.69
C TYR A 187 2.28 -4.55 -0.80
N ALA A 188 1.46 -3.52 -1.04
CA ALA A 188 1.56 -2.24 -0.34
C ALA A 188 1.51 -2.37 1.20
N PRO A 189 0.63 -3.19 1.80
CA PRO A 189 0.68 -3.45 3.24
C PRO A 189 1.99 -4.09 3.75
N ALA A 190 2.70 -4.86 2.93
CA ALA A 190 4.02 -5.37 3.31
C ALA A 190 5.05 -4.23 3.38
N ILE A 191 5.03 -3.29 2.43
CA ILE A 191 5.89 -2.09 2.45
C ILE A 191 5.57 -1.22 3.68
N LEU A 192 4.29 -1.00 3.97
CA LEU A 192 3.86 -0.23 5.15
C LEU A 192 4.30 -0.93 6.46
N SER A 193 4.20 -2.25 6.52
CA SER A 193 4.67 -3.03 7.68
C SER A 193 6.18 -2.92 7.85
N LEU A 194 6.95 -3.07 6.77
CA LEU A 194 8.41 -2.87 6.76
C LEU A 194 8.76 -1.47 7.30
N ALA A 195 8.13 -0.43 6.77
CA ALA A 195 8.36 0.95 7.18
C ALA A 195 8.01 1.16 8.66
N ALA A 196 6.87 0.64 9.13
CA ALA A 196 6.45 0.77 10.53
C ALA A 196 7.39 0.04 11.51
N GLN A 197 7.94 -1.10 11.11
CA GLN A 197 8.91 -1.82 11.94
C GLN A 197 10.30 -1.14 11.92
N TYR A 198 10.72 -0.60 10.76
CA TYR A 198 11.96 0.19 10.66
C TYR A 198 11.89 1.46 11.49
N ASP A 199 10.78 2.18 11.45
CA ASP A 199 10.48 3.37 12.27
C ASP A 199 10.62 3.09 13.77
N LYS A 200 10.24 1.89 14.23
CA LYS A 200 10.43 1.45 15.62
C LYS A 200 11.89 1.08 15.92
N ALA A 201 12.62 0.55 14.94
CA ALA A 201 14.01 0.11 15.10
C ALA A 201 15.00 1.28 15.19
N VAL A 202 14.82 2.32 14.37
CA VAL A 202 15.72 3.48 14.28
C VAL A 202 16.03 4.09 15.66
N PRO A 203 15.06 4.53 16.49
CA PRO A 203 15.36 5.16 17.77
C PRO A 203 16.01 4.21 18.79
N VAL A 204 15.82 2.89 18.65
CA VAL A 204 16.47 1.88 19.48
C VAL A 204 17.93 1.73 19.07
N CYS A 205 18.20 1.57 17.78
CA CYS A 205 19.56 1.40 17.29
C CYS A 205 20.42 2.66 17.40
N CYS A 206 19.83 3.85 17.28
CA CYS A 206 20.54 5.11 17.50
C CYS A 206 21.01 5.33 18.95
N LYS A 207 20.51 4.54 19.91
CA LYS A 207 20.92 4.58 21.32
C LYS A 207 21.74 3.37 21.75
N ALA A 208 21.97 2.43 20.84
CA ALA A 208 22.76 1.24 21.11
C ALA A 208 24.25 1.58 21.26
N GLU A 209 24.98 0.76 22.00
CA GLU A 209 26.44 0.87 22.12
C GLU A 209 27.14 0.70 20.77
N ASN A 210 26.59 -0.20 19.92
CA ASN A 210 27.01 -0.39 18.54
C ASN A 210 25.81 -0.18 17.58
N PRO A 211 25.60 1.05 17.08
CA PRO A 211 24.49 1.36 16.18
C PRO A 211 24.53 0.53 14.89
N GLU A 212 25.70 0.35 14.29
CA GLU A 212 25.88 -0.37 13.01
C GLU A 212 25.38 -1.82 13.12
N GLU A 213 25.86 -2.55 14.13
CA GLU A 213 25.45 -3.94 14.37
C GLU A 213 23.96 -4.05 14.69
N CYS A 214 23.40 -3.08 15.43
CA CYS A 214 21.96 -3.04 15.71
C CYS A 214 21.15 -2.89 14.42
N PHE A 215 21.51 -1.93 13.55
CA PHE A 215 20.81 -1.71 12.30
C PHE A 215 20.91 -2.94 11.39
N GLN A 216 22.10 -3.53 11.23
CA GLN A 216 22.29 -4.74 10.42
C GLN A 216 21.38 -5.88 10.90
N THR A 217 21.35 -6.14 12.20
CA THR A 217 20.51 -7.21 12.79
C THR A 217 19.02 -6.95 12.55
N LYS A 218 18.57 -5.69 12.75
CA LYS A 218 17.17 -5.32 12.54
C LYS A 218 16.79 -5.40 11.07
N VAL A 219 17.62 -4.89 10.16
CA VAL A 219 17.38 -4.92 8.71
C VAL A 219 17.25 -6.36 8.21
N VAL A 220 18.13 -7.28 8.62
CA VAL A 220 18.02 -8.69 8.24
C VAL A 220 16.69 -9.28 8.69
N THR A 221 16.31 -9.05 9.95
CA THR A 221 15.03 -9.53 10.50
C THR A 221 13.83 -8.94 9.74
N LEU A 222 13.89 -7.67 9.38
CA LEU A 222 12.85 -6.95 8.63
C LEU A 222 12.70 -7.53 7.23
N CYS A 223 13.79 -7.67 6.48
CA CYS A 223 13.78 -8.20 5.12
C CYS A 223 13.21 -9.61 5.05
N SER A 224 13.60 -10.49 5.96
CA SER A 224 13.07 -11.86 6.02
C SER A 224 11.56 -11.88 6.32
N SER A 225 11.05 -10.94 7.14
CA SER A 225 9.62 -10.89 7.49
C SER A 225 8.70 -10.55 6.32
N VAL A 226 9.21 -9.89 5.29
CA VAL A 226 8.46 -9.49 4.09
C VAL A 226 8.96 -10.19 2.82
N ASN A 227 9.78 -11.23 2.97
CA ASN A 227 10.38 -11.99 1.87
C ASN A 227 11.12 -11.09 0.84
N LEU A 228 11.87 -10.11 1.34
CA LEU A 228 12.78 -9.28 0.52
C LEU A 228 14.09 -10.00 0.18
N ASP A 229 14.34 -11.17 0.80
CA ASP A 229 15.52 -11.98 0.59
C ASP A 229 15.42 -12.73 -0.76
N GLY A 230 15.78 -12.05 -1.86
CA GLY A 230 15.98 -12.70 -3.17
C GLY A 230 14.89 -12.49 -4.22
N VAL A 231 14.62 -11.23 -4.56
CA VAL A 231 14.18 -10.84 -5.92
C VAL A 231 15.35 -10.23 -6.65
#